data_AF-A0A522N6R3-F1
#
_entry.id   AF-A0A522N6R3-F1
#
_cell.length_a   1.000
_cell.length_b   1.000
_cell.length_c   1.000
_cell.angle_alpha   90.00
_cell.angle_beta   90.00
_cell.angle_gamma   90.00
#
_symmetry.space_group_name_H-M   'P 1'
#
loop_
_entity.id
_entity.type
_entity.pdbx_description
1 polymer ?
#
loop_
_entity_poly.entity_id
_entity_poly.type
_entity_poly.pdbx_seq_one_letter_code
_entity_poly.pdbx_strand_id
1 'polypeptide(L)'
;MGLAHAEPAPPSANPLAIVTQDGVALRAEARHSAAPHAVLWQGENLEVRGHTLDYLEVYDHRIERAGFVRASRVRIISTRPEDAPGLLAVVRFLRDTPGSEALGIAYTAAYLKAAPGKAIDAEPFAALGVMAERLAGRASANRRKSDEQALSGQLEVVADYGVAIRSIDRNGRMRLCYDGDAFRRVMALDATALQKATAALALTDPACVDPDLPPVQRAAFDAWRADLLDRVPPAGLPRYVRNRLHLRAASVWSAIAFERTRRHEPAQQAASRAIDELAAVDTHALVESDRGDYNDAAMRVGASRWAAEPLLKPGAGLHVVTAAGRPGQTCIKLLDRRHDEKTPLLQRCTYGTVWTSSARASAHGTALALAVQPMTSWRELWLFHVVGKKWVIDVLPPADDDPQLGYIEFAGWVPGDRLMLAAREARVNGRFVHRFEILDMATLATTRQADKPSSLSLFYRYQDAIWKSRTVSLRD
;
A
#
# COMPACT_ATOMS: atom_id res chain seq x y z
N MET A 1 9.48 -24.27 49.24
CA MET A 1 9.49 -22.84 48.89
C MET A 1 8.24 -22.56 48.07
N GLY A 2 7.26 -21.89 48.68
CA GLY A 2 5.94 -21.65 48.10
C GLY A 2 5.99 -20.62 46.97
N LEU A 3 5.31 -20.93 45.87
CA LEU A 3 5.07 -20.02 44.77
C LEU A 3 4.08 -18.94 45.24
N ALA A 4 4.57 -17.73 45.46
CA ALA A 4 3.73 -16.57 45.71
C ALA A 4 2.78 -16.37 44.53
N HIS A 5 1.49 -16.59 44.76
CA HIS A 5 0.44 -16.15 43.87
C HIS A 5 0.48 -14.62 43.83
N ALA A 6 0.66 -14.04 42.64
CA ALA A 6 0.45 -12.63 42.44
C ALA A 6 -1.05 -12.35 42.67
N GLU A 7 -1.34 -11.63 43.75
CA GLU A 7 -2.68 -11.11 44.03
C GLU A 7 -3.12 -10.16 42.90
N PRO A 8 -4.35 -10.28 42.38
CA PRO A 8 -4.88 -9.28 41.48
C PRO A 8 -4.95 -7.93 42.21
N ALA A 9 -4.51 -6.86 41.55
CA ALA A 9 -4.63 -5.50 42.09
C ALA A 9 -6.08 -5.22 42.53
N PRO A 10 -6.30 -4.55 43.67
CA PRO A 10 -7.65 -4.23 44.13
C PRO A 10 -8.38 -3.42 43.04
N PRO A 11 -9.69 -3.65 42.83
CA PRO A 11 -10.46 -2.83 41.91
C PRO A 11 -10.35 -1.37 42.34
N SER A 12 -10.14 -0.47 41.37
CA SER A 12 -10.21 0.97 41.64
C SER A 12 -11.53 1.25 42.38
N ALA A 13 -11.44 1.85 43.57
CA ALA A 13 -12.59 2.09 44.44
C ALA A 13 -13.69 2.94 43.77
N ASN A 14 -13.34 3.64 42.69
CA ASN A 14 -14.20 4.51 41.92
C ASN A 14 -14.52 3.91 40.52
N PRO A 15 -15.80 3.96 40.07
CA PRO A 15 -16.19 3.51 38.75
C PRO A 15 -15.62 4.44 37.66
N LEU A 16 -15.52 3.92 36.44
CA LEU A 16 -15.03 4.66 35.28
C LEU A 16 -16.21 5.18 34.46
N ALA A 17 -16.04 6.27 33.73
CA ALA A 17 -16.99 6.77 32.75
C ALA A 17 -16.32 7.11 31.42
N ILE A 18 -16.91 6.69 30.32
CA ILE A 18 -16.42 7.01 28.97
C ILE A 18 -17.25 8.14 28.37
N VAL A 19 -16.58 9.17 27.85
CA VAL A 19 -17.21 10.28 27.13
C VAL A 19 -17.79 9.79 25.81
N THR A 20 -19.08 10.03 25.55
CA THR A 20 -19.79 9.45 24.40
C THR A 20 -19.81 10.33 23.16
N GLN A 21 -19.41 11.60 23.28
CA GLN A 21 -19.51 12.62 22.23
C GLN A 21 -18.31 13.57 22.28
N ASP A 22 -18.00 14.20 21.15
CA ASP A 22 -16.95 15.21 21.07
C ASP A 22 -17.39 16.55 21.65
N GLY A 23 -16.42 17.37 22.08
CA GLY A 23 -16.68 18.75 22.50
C GLY A 23 -17.40 18.87 23.84
N VAL A 24 -17.27 17.88 24.73
CA VAL A 24 -17.96 17.87 26.03
C VAL A 24 -17.22 18.77 27.02
N ALA A 25 -17.92 19.77 27.57
CA ALA A 25 -17.33 20.70 28.52
C ALA A 25 -17.10 20.05 29.90
N LEU A 26 -15.85 20.07 30.38
CA LEU A 26 -15.51 19.87 31.78
C LEU A 26 -15.60 21.21 32.52
N ARG A 27 -16.44 21.27 33.55
CA ARG A 27 -16.80 22.51 34.25
C ARG A 27 -16.30 22.52 35.68
N ALA A 28 -16.04 23.72 36.20
CA ALA A 28 -15.60 23.89 37.59
C ALA A 28 -16.70 23.56 38.63
N GLU A 29 -17.98 23.60 38.24
CA GLU A 29 -19.12 23.33 39.15
C GLU A 29 -20.24 22.57 38.43
N ALA A 30 -21.12 21.91 39.21
CA ALA A 30 -22.28 21.13 38.75
C ALA A 30 -23.46 21.98 38.23
N ARG A 31 -23.20 22.92 37.31
CA ARG A 31 -24.22 23.75 36.66
C ARG A 31 -23.84 24.14 35.25
N HIS A 32 -24.83 24.35 34.39
CA HIS A 32 -24.57 24.64 32.96
C HIS A 32 -23.85 25.98 32.77
N SER A 33 -24.18 26.99 33.57
CA SER A 33 -23.59 28.32 33.49
C SER A 33 -22.16 28.41 34.05
N ALA A 34 -21.67 27.37 34.72
CA ALA A 34 -20.29 27.36 35.24
C ALA A 34 -19.27 27.40 34.09
N ALA A 35 -18.16 28.11 34.30
CA ALA A 35 -17.12 28.23 33.28
C ALA A 35 -16.57 26.85 32.88
N PRO A 36 -16.54 26.51 31.58
CA PRO A 36 -15.78 25.36 31.11
C PRO A 36 -14.29 25.69 31.21
N HIS A 37 -13.50 24.73 31.66
CA HIS A 37 -12.05 24.89 31.76
C HIS A 37 -11.27 23.79 31.04
N ALA A 38 -11.95 22.76 30.53
CA ALA A 38 -11.40 21.84 29.54
C ALA A 38 -12.51 21.34 28.60
N VAL A 39 -12.09 20.79 27.47
CA VAL A 39 -12.95 20.13 26.48
C VAL A 39 -12.54 18.66 26.43
N LEU A 40 -13.52 17.79 26.56
CA LEU A 40 -13.39 16.35 26.51
C LEU A 40 -13.85 15.82 25.16
N TRP A 41 -13.21 14.73 24.72
CA TRP A 41 -13.45 14.15 23.41
C TRP A 41 -14.06 12.76 23.51
N GLN A 42 -14.71 12.31 22.43
CA GLN A 42 -15.32 10.98 22.42
C GLN A 42 -14.26 9.90 22.72
N GLY A 43 -14.63 8.97 23.60
CA GLY A 43 -13.78 7.86 24.00
C GLY A 43 -12.90 8.16 25.21
N GLU A 44 -12.84 9.40 25.68
CA GLU A 44 -12.03 9.75 26.86
C GLU A 44 -12.56 9.06 28.13
N ASN A 45 -11.66 8.56 28.97
CA ASN A 45 -11.99 7.82 30.19
C ASN A 45 -11.76 8.66 31.44
N LEU A 46 -12.77 8.68 32.30
CA LEU A 46 -12.86 9.53 33.48
C LEU A 46 -13.04 8.67 34.73
N GLU A 47 -12.34 9.01 35.79
CA GLU A 47 -12.59 8.45 37.12
C GLU A 47 -13.78 9.17 37.76
N VAL A 48 -14.85 8.45 38.11
CA VAL A 48 -16.04 9.05 38.74
C VAL A 48 -15.83 9.12 40.24
N ARG A 49 -15.86 10.33 40.80
CA ARG A 49 -15.64 10.60 42.23
C ARG A 49 -16.91 10.94 43.00
N GLY A 50 -17.95 11.38 42.30
CA GLY A 50 -19.21 11.76 42.92
C GLY A 50 -20.32 12.03 41.92
N HIS A 51 -21.52 12.24 42.43
CA HIS A 51 -22.69 12.62 41.64
C HIS A 51 -23.40 13.78 42.32
N THR A 52 -23.67 14.84 41.57
CA THR A 52 -24.36 16.04 42.03
C THR A 52 -25.36 16.48 40.98
N LEU A 53 -26.66 16.45 41.31
CA LEU A 53 -27.76 16.75 40.38
C LEU A 53 -27.69 15.89 39.10
N ASP A 54 -27.61 16.52 37.92
CA ASP A 54 -27.43 15.86 36.61
C ASP A 54 -25.95 15.81 36.15
N TYR A 55 -25.00 16.03 37.07
CA TYR A 55 -23.57 16.03 36.82
C TYR A 55 -22.84 14.93 37.58
N LEU A 56 -21.81 14.37 36.96
CA LEU A 56 -20.80 13.55 37.63
C LEU A 56 -19.60 14.44 37.97
N GLU A 57 -19.14 14.33 39.21
CA GLU A 57 -17.81 14.80 39.61
C GLU A 57 -16.79 13.77 39.14
N VAL A 58 -15.84 14.21 38.33
CA VAL A 58 -14.91 13.35 37.61
C VAL A 58 -13.48 13.85 37.73
N TYR A 59 -12.54 12.93 37.56
CA TYR A 59 -11.13 13.24 37.37
C TYR A 59 -10.64 12.63 36.06
N ASP A 60 -10.08 13.49 35.22
CA ASP A 60 -9.41 13.10 33.99
C ASP A 60 -7.92 12.96 34.25
N HIS A 61 -7.41 11.73 34.13
CA HIS A 61 -6.01 11.40 34.35
C HIS A 61 -5.09 11.88 33.22
N ARG A 62 -5.62 12.08 32.00
CA ARG A 62 -4.82 12.48 30.83
C ARG A 62 -4.36 13.93 30.92
N ILE A 63 -5.26 14.81 31.39
CA ILE A 63 -4.98 16.24 31.57
C ILE A 63 -4.87 16.66 33.04
N GLU A 64 -4.82 15.67 33.94
CA GLU A 64 -4.69 15.80 35.39
C GLU A 64 -5.68 16.79 36.02
N ARG A 65 -6.96 16.69 35.65
CA ARG A 65 -7.95 17.74 35.93
C ARG A 65 -9.25 17.17 36.49
N ALA A 66 -9.67 17.70 37.64
CA ALA A 66 -10.99 17.44 38.22
C ALA A 66 -12.04 18.39 37.64
N GLY A 67 -13.30 17.98 37.62
CA GLY A 67 -14.42 18.86 37.31
C GLY A 67 -15.76 18.13 37.25
N PHE A 68 -16.75 18.79 36.67
CA PHE A 68 -18.11 18.30 36.52
C PHE A 68 -18.46 18.13 35.05
N VAL A 69 -19.03 16.99 34.72
CA VAL A 69 -19.55 16.66 33.38
C VAL A 69 -21.01 16.24 33.49
N ARG A 70 -21.85 16.62 32.53
CA ARG A 70 -23.25 16.17 32.52
C ARG A 70 -23.30 14.65 32.38
N ALA A 71 -24.08 13.99 33.24
CA ALA A 71 -24.23 12.54 33.24
C ALA A 71 -24.75 12.01 31.89
N SER A 72 -25.52 12.79 31.13
CA SER A 72 -26.02 12.43 29.81
C SER A 72 -24.98 12.42 28.68
N ARG A 73 -23.76 12.94 28.94
CA ARG A 73 -22.66 13.01 27.95
C ARG A 73 -21.59 11.94 28.15
N VAL A 74 -21.74 11.11 29.17
CA VAL A 74 -20.80 10.05 29.51
C VAL A 74 -21.56 8.78 29.83
N ARG A 75 -20.87 7.64 29.75
CA ARG A 75 -21.42 6.34 30.15
C ARG A 75 -20.56 5.76 31.26
N ILE A 76 -21.13 5.62 32.45
CA ILE A 76 -20.50 4.88 33.54
C ILE A 76 -20.38 3.42 33.11
N ILE A 77 -19.18 2.87 33.28
CA ILE A 77 -18.82 1.49 32.97
C ILE A 77 -18.21 0.82 34.20
N SER A 78 -18.37 -0.49 34.26
CA SER A 78 -17.69 -1.34 35.23
C SER A 78 -16.63 -2.15 34.50
N THR A 79 -15.44 -2.26 35.09
CA THR A 79 -14.35 -3.09 34.57
C THR A 79 -14.17 -4.35 35.40
N ARG A 80 -15.25 -4.84 36.03
CA ARG A 80 -15.24 -6.12 36.74
C ARG A 80 -15.37 -7.28 35.74
N PRO A 81 -14.80 -8.46 36.05
CA PRO A 81 -14.83 -9.59 35.12
C PRO A 81 -16.22 -10.01 34.64
N GLU A 82 -17.25 -9.92 35.48
CA GLU A 82 -18.64 -10.24 35.14
C GLU A 82 -19.25 -9.34 34.06
N ASP A 83 -18.73 -8.12 33.91
CA ASP A 83 -19.24 -7.11 32.96
C ASP A 83 -18.53 -7.19 31.59
N ALA A 84 -17.45 -7.99 31.48
CA ALA A 84 -16.66 -8.11 30.25
C ALA A 84 -17.47 -8.53 29.01
N PRO A 85 -18.39 -9.52 29.06
CA PRO A 85 -19.21 -9.88 27.89
C PRO A 85 -20.07 -8.72 27.37
N GLY A 86 -20.59 -7.88 28.28
CA GLY A 86 -21.37 -6.70 27.92
C GLY A 86 -20.52 -5.64 27.21
N LEU A 87 -19.29 -5.42 27.68
CA LEU A 87 -18.33 -4.52 27.02
C LEU A 87 -17.97 -5.02 25.61
N LEU A 88 -17.72 -6.31 25.44
CA LEU A 88 -17.41 -6.90 24.13
C LEU A 88 -18.59 -6.76 23.15
N ALA A 89 -19.83 -6.89 23.62
CA ALA A 89 -21.01 -6.66 22.78
C ALA A 89 -21.08 -5.22 22.25
N VAL A 90 -20.71 -4.24 23.07
CA VAL A 90 -20.61 -2.83 22.64
C VAL A 90 -19.47 -2.64 21.64
N VAL A 91 -18.31 -3.27 21.86
CA VAL A 91 -17.19 -3.25 20.89
C VAL A 91 -17.63 -3.77 19.53
N ARG A 92 -18.35 -4.89 19.47
CA ARG A 92 -18.88 -5.46 18.21
C ARG A 92 -19.78 -4.48 17.46
N PHE A 93 -20.66 -3.77 18.18
CA PHE A 93 -21.52 -2.75 17.60
C PHE A 93 -20.73 -1.54 17.09
N LEU A 94 -19.80 -1.02 17.89
CA LEU A 94 -19.02 0.18 17.54
C LEU A 94 -18.01 -0.07 16.43
N ARG A 95 -17.49 -1.30 16.31
CA ARG A 95 -16.64 -1.73 15.19
C ARG A 95 -17.29 -1.39 13.85
N ASP A 96 -18.60 -1.58 13.73
CA ASP A 96 -19.34 -1.39 12.48
C ASP A 96 -20.07 -0.03 12.41
N THR A 97 -19.75 0.89 13.33
CA THR A 97 -20.34 2.25 13.41
C THR A 97 -19.29 3.31 13.04
N PRO A 98 -19.25 3.80 11.79
CA PRO A 98 -18.35 4.89 11.40
C PRO A 98 -18.62 6.17 12.21
N GLY A 99 -17.56 6.89 12.59
CA GLY A 99 -17.69 8.09 13.41
C GLY A 99 -17.50 7.85 14.92
N SER A 100 -17.56 6.58 15.35
CA SER A 100 -17.48 6.18 16.76
C SER A 100 -16.19 5.40 17.08
N GLU A 101 -15.13 5.58 16.29
CA GLU A 101 -13.91 4.78 16.40
C GLU A 101 -13.21 4.98 17.75
N ALA A 102 -13.06 6.22 18.20
CA ALA A 102 -12.43 6.54 19.50
C ALA A 102 -13.25 5.97 20.66
N LEU A 103 -14.59 6.05 20.58
CA LEU A 103 -15.48 5.40 21.55
C LEU A 103 -15.26 3.89 21.58
N GLY A 104 -15.22 3.23 20.43
CA GLY A 104 -15.04 1.79 20.35
C GLY A 104 -13.68 1.32 20.83
N ILE A 105 -12.62 2.10 20.59
CA ILE A 105 -11.27 1.85 21.14
C ILE A 105 -11.31 1.93 22.68
N ALA A 106 -11.98 2.93 23.24
CA ALA A 106 -12.15 3.05 24.70
C ALA A 106 -12.91 1.87 25.32
N TYR A 107 -14.00 1.41 24.68
CA TYR A 107 -14.70 0.19 25.10
C TYR A 107 -13.84 -1.06 24.96
N THR A 108 -12.95 -1.11 23.96
CA THR A 108 -12.01 -2.22 23.83
C THR A 108 -10.98 -2.21 24.96
N ALA A 109 -10.44 -1.05 25.34
CA ALA A 109 -9.57 -0.91 26.50
C ALA A 109 -10.28 -1.31 27.80
N ALA A 110 -11.54 -0.91 27.98
CA ALA A 110 -12.37 -1.32 29.12
C ALA A 110 -12.59 -2.84 29.14
N TYR A 111 -12.87 -3.46 27.99
CA TYR A 111 -12.97 -4.92 27.86
C TYR A 111 -11.67 -5.61 28.25
N LEU A 112 -10.53 -5.16 27.73
CA LEU A 112 -9.22 -5.74 28.03
C LEU A 112 -8.84 -5.60 29.52
N LYS A 113 -9.30 -4.54 30.20
CA LYS A 113 -9.14 -4.36 31.64
C LYS A 113 -10.05 -5.28 32.46
N ALA A 114 -11.25 -5.59 31.96
CA ALA A 114 -12.24 -6.40 32.65
C ALA A 114 -12.04 -7.91 32.43
N ALA A 115 -11.72 -8.32 31.21
CA ALA A 115 -11.69 -9.72 30.79
C ALA A 115 -10.56 -10.50 31.47
N PRO A 116 -10.82 -11.70 32.00
CA PRO A 116 -9.76 -12.61 32.43
C PRO A 116 -8.82 -12.93 31.25
N GLY A 117 -7.51 -12.99 31.47
CA GLY A 117 -6.52 -13.15 30.39
C GLY A 117 -6.77 -14.37 29.48
N LYS A 118 -7.31 -15.48 30.02
CA LYS A 118 -7.66 -16.69 29.23
C LYS A 118 -8.86 -16.50 28.28
N ALA A 119 -9.67 -15.46 28.49
CA ALA A 119 -10.84 -15.14 27.67
C ALA A 119 -10.54 -14.08 26.59
N ILE A 120 -9.32 -13.53 26.55
CA ILE A 120 -8.91 -12.55 25.55
C ILE A 120 -8.40 -13.30 24.32
N ASP A 121 -9.26 -13.40 23.31
CA ASP A 121 -8.94 -13.96 22.00
C ASP A 121 -8.59 -12.87 20.97
N ALA A 122 -8.59 -13.22 19.67
CA ALA A 122 -8.26 -12.30 18.60
C ALA A 122 -9.34 -11.25 18.29
N GLU A 123 -10.60 -11.47 18.70
CA GLU A 123 -11.72 -10.60 18.34
C GLU A 123 -11.58 -9.13 18.78
N PRO A 124 -11.27 -8.82 20.06
CA PRO A 124 -11.10 -7.43 20.49
C PRO A 124 -9.98 -6.72 19.73
N PHE A 125 -8.87 -7.40 19.42
CA PHE A 125 -7.77 -6.82 18.67
C PHE A 125 -8.13 -6.59 17.20
N ALA A 126 -8.89 -7.50 16.58
CA ALA A 126 -9.40 -7.31 15.23
C ALA A 126 -10.34 -6.09 15.15
N ALA A 127 -11.22 -5.92 16.13
CA ALA A 127 -12.10 -4.75 16.21
C ALA A 127 -11.30 -3.46 16.42
N LEU A 128 -10.35 -3.45 17.36
CA LEU A 128 -9.49 -2.29 17.64
C LEU A 128 -8.70 -1.86 16.41
N GLY A 129 -8.07 -2.81 15.71
CA GLY A 129 -7.32 -2.51 14.49
C GLY A 129 -8.18 -1.90 13.39
N VAL A 130 -9.38 -2.44 13.15
CA VAL A 130 -10.31 -1.89 12.14
C VAL A 130 -10.75 -0.47 12.48
N MET A 131 -11.03 -0.20 13.77
CA MET A 131 -11.41 1.15 14.22
C MET A 131 -10.23 2.12 14.12
N ALA A 132 -9.02 1.69 14.49
CA ALA A 132 -7.81 2.52 14.40
C ALA A 132 -7.48 2.89 12.95
N GLU A 133 -7.54 1.95 12.00
CA GLU A 133 -7.37 2.22 10.57
C GLU A 133 -8.43 3.17 10.03
N ARG A 134 -9.70 2.97 10.41
CA ARG A 134 -10.78 3.84 9.95
C ARG A 134 -10.62 5.26 10.50
N LEU A 135 -10.19 5.42 11.75
CA LEU A 135 -9.88 6.72 12.35
C LEU A 135 -8.73 7.41 11.60
N ALA A 136 -7.63 6.69 11.37
CA ALA A 136 -6.48 7.21 10.60
C ALA A 136 -6.87 7.61 9.17
N GLY A 137 -7.70 6.81 8.50
CA GLY A 137 -8.25 7.11 7.18
C GLY A 137 -9.15 8.34 7.16
N ARG A 138 -10.06 8.48 8.13
CA ARG A 138 -10.91 9.67 8.30
C ARG A 138 -10.07 10.93 8.52
N ALA A 139 -9.09 10.85 9.41
CA ALA A 139 -8.20 11.97 9.71
C ALA A 139 -7.33 12.36 8.50
N SER A 140 -6.90 11.38 7.68
CA SER A 140 -6.18 11.63 6.43
C SER A 140 -7.05 12.27 5.34
N ALA A 141 -8.34 11.92 5.29
CA ALA A 141 -9.27 12.39 4.26
C ALA A 141 -9.92 13.74 4.60
N ASN A 142 -9.89 14.15 5.87
CA ASN A 142 -10.58 15.35 6.32
C ASN A 142 -9.97 16.61 5.70
N ARG A 143 -10.82 17.44 5.11
CA ARG A 143 -10.48 18.76 4.55
C ARG A 143 -11.28 19.89 5.18
N ARG A 144 -12.17 19.58 6.14
CA ARG A 144 -13.06 20.54 6.79
C ARG A 144 -12.49 20.94 8.15
N LYS A 145 -12.30 22.25 8.35
CA LYS A 145 -11.81 22.84 9.60
C LYS A 145 -12.69 22.52 10.82
N SER A 146 -14.01 22.37 10.63
CA SER A 146 -14.94 22.07 11.73
C SER A 146 -14.71 20.70 12.36
N ASP A 147 -14.32 19.72 11.55
CA ASP A 147 -14.17 18.32 11.97
C ASP A 147 -12.72 18.02 12.40
N GLU A 148 -11.81 18.94 12.07
CA GLU A 148 -10.37 18.84 12.34
C GLU A 148 -10.08 18.84 13.85
N GLN A 149 -10.72 19.71 14.62
CA GLN A 149 -10.53 19.76 16.07
C GLN A 149 -11.01 18.49 16.77
N ALA A 150 -12.18 17.97 16.37
CA ALA A 150 -12.72 16.73 16.92
C ALA A 150 -11.83 15.53 16.57
N LEU A 151 -11.38 15.42 15.31
CA LEU A 151 -10.46 14.35 14.90
C LEU A 151 -9.11 14.44 15.60
N SER A 152 -8.56 15.64 15.79
CA SER A 152 -7.32 15.83 16.56
C SER A 152 -7.51 15.37 18.01
N GLY A 153 -8.61 15.75 18.65
CA GLY A 153 -8.95 15.30 20.00
C GLY A 153 -9.12 13.78 20.10
N GLN A 154 -9.79 13.16 19.12
CA GLN A 154 -9.91 11.70 19.04
C GLN A 154 -8.57 11.00 18.87
N LEU A 155 -7.65 11.55 18.06
CA LEU A 155 -6.29 11.02 17.89
C LEU A 155 -5.49 11.08 19.20
N GLU A 156 -5.61 12.16 19.97
CA GLU A 156 -5.00 12.27 21.30
C GLU A 156 -5.58 11.26 22.28
N VAL A 157 -6.90 11.08 22.30
CA VAL A 157 -7.57 10.10 23.16
C VAL A 157 -7.12 8.67 22.86
N VAL A 158 -7.06 8.26 21.59
CA VAL A 158 -6.66 6.90 21.26
C VAL A 158 -5.17 6.64 21.51
N ALA A 159 -4.33 7.67 21.44
CA ALA A 159 -2.92 7.56 21.80
C ALA A 159 -2.74 7.21 23.29
N ASP A 160 -3.60 7.71 24.18
CA ASP A 160 -3.61 7.35 25.61
C ASP A 160 -3.92 5.87 25.85
N TYR A 161 -4.69 5.25 24.94
CA TYR A 161 -4.92 3.80 24.93
C TYR A 161 -3.80 2.99 24.26
N GLY A 162 -2.69 3.63 23.87
CA GLY A 162 -1.57 2.99 23.19
C GLY A 162 -1.78 2.74 21.70
N VAL A 163 -2.79 3.36 21.07
CA VAL A 163 -2.99 3.29 19.62
C VAL A 163 -2.10 4.32 18.94
N ALA A 164 -0.97 3.86 18.39
CA ALA A 164 -0.03 4.75 17.70
C ALA A 164 -0.43 4.98 16.24
N ILE A 165 -0.72 6.23 15.90
CA ILE A 165 -1.00 6.68 14.53
C ILE A 165 0.13 7.60 14.07
N ARG A 166 0.80 7.24 12.99
CA ARG A 166 1.98 7.93 12.46
C ARG A 166 1.62 8.70 11.21
N SER A 167 2.28 9.84 11.02
CA SER A 167 2.19 10.63 9.80
C SER A 167 3.23 10.19 8.79
N ILE A 168 2.81 9.98 7.54
CA ILE A 168 3.64 9.67 6.39
C ILE A 168 3.41 10.76 5.36
N ASP A 169 4.46 11.50 5.02
CA ASP A 169 4.45 12.43 3.90
C ASP A 169 4.77 11.67 2.61
N ARG A 170 3.93 11.84 1.59
CA ARG A 170 4.24 11.40 0.24
C ARG A 170 3.96 12.55 -0.72
N ASN A 171 5.03 13.18 -1.22
CA ASN A 171 4.98 14.26 -2.19
C ASN A 171 4.10 15.44 -1.73
N GLY A 172 4.25 15.86 -0.47
CA GLY A 172 3.52 16.97 0.14
C GLY A 172 2.08 16.62 0.54
N ARG A 173 1.69 15.34 0.45
CA ARG A 173 0.42 14.83 0.98
C ARG A 173 0.70 14.03 2.24
N MET A 174 0.18 14.54 3.35
CA MET A 174 0.21 13.86 4.63
C MET A 174 -0.85 12.76 4.67
N ARG A 175 -0.47 11.56 5.07
CA ARG A 175 -1.38 10.45 5.39
C ARG A 175 -1.08 9.95 6.80
N LEU A 176 -2.11 9.78 7.58
CA LEU A 176 -2.04 9.14 8.89
C LEU A 176 -2.26 7.63 8.73
N CYS A 177 -1.40 6.84 9.36
CA CYS A 177 -1.40 5.39 9.30
C CYS A 177 -1.28 4.81 10.71
N TYR A 178 -2.16 3.87 11.04
CA TYR A 178 -2.04 3.12 12.28
C TYR A 178 -0.81 2.20 12.24
N ASP A 179 -0.12 2.03 13.37
CA ASP A 179 1.11 1.24 13.44
C ASP A 179 0.86 -0.29 13.36
N GLY A 180 -0.39 -0.72 13.49
CA GLY A 180 -0.83 -2.09 13.31
C GLY A 180 -0.60 -3.02 14.50
N ASP A 181 -0.28 -2.55 15.72
CA ASP A 181 0.00 -3.46 16.87
C ASP A 181 -1.11 -4.51 17.08
N ALA A 182 -2.38 -4.07 17.08
CA ALA A 182 -3.51 -4.95 17.27
C ALA A 182 -3.61 -6.01 16.16
N PHE A 183 -3.32 -5.64 14.91
CA PHE A 183 -3.31 -6.59 13.80
C PHE A 183 -2.15 -7.59 13.91
N ARG A 184 -0.98 -7.18 14.42
CA ARG A 184 0.11 -8.14 14.69
C ARG A 184 -0.31 -9.17 15.74
N ARG A 185 -1.07 -8.76 16.77
CA ARG A 185 -1.66 -9.69 17.74
C ARG A 185 -2.68 -10.63 17.09
N VAL A 186 -3.56 -10.12 16.22
CA VAL A 186 -4.49 -10.96 15.45
C VAL A 186 -3.75 -12.04 14.64
N MET A 187 -2.61 -11.69 14.04
CA MET A 187 -1.80 -12.64 13.27
C MET A 187 -1.10 -13.69 14.14
N ALA A 188 -0.86 -13.40 15.42
CA ALA A 188 -0.24 -14.31 16.38
C ALA A 188 -1.25 -15.20 17.13
N LEU A 189 -2.51 -14.77 17.25
CA LEU A 189 -3.57 -15.48 17.95
C LEU A 189 -4.31 -16.47 17.05
N ASP A 190 -5.12 -17.33 17.67
CA ASP A 190 -6.09 -18.15 16.95
C ASP A 190 -7.25 -17.25 16.48
N ALA A 191 -7.14 -16.80 15.24
CA ALA A 191 -8.07 -15.88 14.61
C ALA A 191 -8.68 -16.53 13.37
N THR A 192 -9.92 -16.15 13.07
CA THR A 192 -10.61 -16.60 11.85
C THR A 192 -9.83 -16.19 10.60
N ALA A 193 -10.03 -16.93 9.49
CA ALA A 193 -9.40 -16.61 8.21
C ALA A 193 -9.66 -15.15 7.79
N LEU A 194 -10.89 -14.67 7.98
CA LEU A 194 -11.26 -13.30 7.64
C LEU A 194 -10.53 -12.27 8.51
N GLN A 195 -10.39 -12.49 9.81
CA GLN A 195 -9.63 -11.60 10.69
C GLN A 195 -8.15 -11.54 10.31
N LYS A 196 -7.54 -12.69 9.98
CA LYS A 196 -6.14 -12.75 9.49
C LYS A 196 -5.98 -12.03 8.15
N ALA A 197 -6.94 -12.21 7.23
CA ALA A 197 -6.92 -11.50 5.95
C ALA A 197 -7.02 -9.99 6.12
N THR A 198 -7.95 -9.50 6.95
CA THR A 198 -8.07 -8.07 7.27
C THR A 198 -6.80 -7.52 7.90
N ALA A 199 -6.23 -8.24 8.87
CA ALA A 199 -4.99 -7.85 9.54
C ALA A 199 -3.80 -7.76 8.56
N ALA A 200 -3.62 -8.78 7.72
CA ALA A 200 -2.56 -8.80 6.72
C ALA A 200 -2.73 -7.67 5.68
N LEU A 201 -3.95 -7.41 5.21
CA LEU A 201 -4.22 -6.32 4.26
C LEU A 201 -3.95 -4.93 4.86
N ALA A 202 -4.27 -4.71 6.14
CA ALA A 202 -3.95 -3.45 6.81
C ALA A 202 -2.43 -3.28 7.01
N LEU A 203 -1.77 -4.31 7.58
CA LEU A 203 -0.32 -4.30 7.86
C LEU A 203 0.57 -4.15 6.62
N THR A 204 0.05 -4.49 5.44
CA THR A 204 0.80 -4.41 4.19
C THR A 204 0.42 -3.21 3.31
N ASP A 205 -0.40 -2.26 3.79
CA ASP A 205 -0.92 -1.15 2.96
C ASP A 205 0.22 -0.35 2.27
N PRO A 206 0.31 -0.35 0.92
CA PRO A 206 1.34 0.40 0.20
C PRO A 206 1.25 1.92 0.43
N ALA A 207 0.08 2.44 0.83
CA ALA A 207 -0.09 3.83 1.19
C ALA A 207 0.56 4.17 2.54
N CYS A 208 0.76 3.16 3.41
CA CYS A 208 1.38 3.29 4.73
C CYS A 208 2.85 2.84 4.77
N VAL A 209 3.48 2.72 3.61
CA VAL A 209 4.93 2.48 3.50
C VAL A 209 5.66 3.81 3.41
N ASP A 210 6.56 4.02 4.36
CA ASP A 210 7.46 5.17 4.38
C ASP A 210 8.28 5.22 3.07
N PRO A 211 8.14 6.31 2.27
CA PRO A 211 8.86 6.45 1.01
C PRO A 211 10.37 6.63 1.19
N ASP A 212 10.83 7.06 2.36
CA ASP A 212 12.23 7.35 2.65
C ASP A 212 13.01 6.14 3.19
N LEU A 213 12.37 4.96 3.25
CA LEU A 213 13.02 3.71 3.66
C LEU A 213 14.26 3.45 2.79
N PRO A 214 15.45 3.30 3.40
CA PRO A 214 16.65 2.92 2.66
C PRO A 214 16.46 1.58 1.94
N PRO A 215 17.09 1.35 0.78
CA PRO A 215 16.85 0.16 -0.05
C PRO A 215 16.93 -1.18 0.70
N VAL A 216 17.90 -1.34 1.60
CA VAL A 216 18.05 -2.56 2.42
C VAL A 216 16.89 -2.77 3.38
N GLN A 217 16.45 -1.72 4.06
CA GLN A 217 15.30 -1.78 4.97
C GLN A 217 14.00 -2.03 4.20
N ARG A 218 13.87 -1.39 3.03
CA ARG A 218 12.75 -1.62 2.13
C ARG A 218 12.69 -3.06 1.64
N ALA A 219 13.81 -3.66 1.28
CA ALA A 219 13.89 -5.07 0.87
C ALA A 219 13.44 -6.02 2.00
N ALA A 220 13.92 -5.79 3.23
CA ALA A 220 13.55 -6.58 4.40
C ALA A 220 12.05 -6.44 4.73
N PHE A 221 11.52 -5.21 4.64
CA PHE A 221 10.11 -4.95 4.84
C PHE A 221 9.24 -5.62 3.77
N ASP A 222 9.66 -5.59 2.50
CA ASP A 222 8.93 -6.24 1.41
C ASP A 222 8.90 -7.76 1.57
N ALA A 223 10.00 -8.37 2.02
CA ALA A 223 10.05 -9.78 2.37
C ALA A 223 9.11 -10.13 3.54
N TRP A 224 9.09 -9.29 4.60
CA TRP A 224 8.16 -9.47 5.72
C TRP A 224 6.69 -9.37 5.28
N ARG A 225 6.36 -8.42 4.39
CA ARG A 225 5.00 -8.30 3.83
C ARG A 225 4.59 -9.54 3.05
N ALA A 226 5.49 -10.13 2.25
CA ALA A 226 5.21 -11.36 1.52
C ALA A 226 4.93 -12.53 2.46
N ASP A 227 5.79 -12.74 3.46
CA ASP A 227 5.60 -13.78 4.49
C ASP A 227 4.27 -13.59 5.26
N LEU A 228 3.90 -12.34 5.56
CA LEU A 228 2.64 -12.05 6.24
C LEU A 228 1.41 -12.45 5.40
N LEU A 229 1.45 -12.18 4.09
CA LEU A 229 0.38 -12.54 3.16
C LEU A 229 0.28 -14.05 2.98
N ASP A 230 1.42 -14.76 2.92
CA ASP A 230 1.46 -16.22 2.78
C ASP A 230 0.92 -16.97 4.03
N ARG A 231 0.93 -16.32 5.20
CA ARG A 231 0.34 -16.87 6.44
C ARG A 231 -1.19 -16.82 6.51
N VAL A 232 -1.85 -16.14 5.57
CA VAL A 232 -3.32 -16.02 5.56
C VAL A 232 -3.93 -17.29 4.94
N PRO A 233 -4.78 -18.04 5.67
CA PRO A 233 -5.42 -19.22 5.12
C PRO A 233 -6.43 -18.83 4.03
N PRO A 234 -6.34 -19.40 2.81
CA PRO A 234 -7.24 -19.03 1.72
C PRO A 234 -8.65 -19.62 1.85
N ALA A 235 -8.80 -20.70 2.62
CA ALA A 235 -10.06 -21.41 2.79
C ALA A 235 -11.10 -20.57 3.55
N GLY A 236 -12.34 -20.58 3.07
CA GLY A 236 -13.47 -19.89 3.72
C GLY A 236 -13.50 -18.36 3.52
N LEU A 237 -12.54 -17.78 2.79
CA LEU A 237 -12.55 -16.34 2.50
C LEU A 237 -13.57 -15.98 1.41
N PRO A 238 -14.31 -14.87 1.54
CA PRO A 238 -15.11 -14.32 0.45
C PRO A 238 -14.28 -14.00 -0.80
N ARG A 239 -14.87 -14.12 -1.99
CA ARG A 239 -14.15 -13.91 -3.27
C ARG A 239 -13.44 -12.55 -3.34
N TYR A 240 -14.11 -11.47 -2.97
CA TYR A 240 -13.54 -10.13 -3.01
C TYR A 240 -12.33 -9.97 -2.06
N VAL A 241 -12.32 -10.65 -0.91
CA VAL A 241 -11.19 -10.62 0.03
C VAL A 241 -9.99 -11.36 -0.57
N ARG A 242 -10.22 -12.50 -1.22
CA ARG A 242 -9.15 -13.20 -1.94
C ARG A 242 -8.56 -12.35 -3.06
N ASN A 243 -9.40 -11.66 -3.83
CA ASN A 243 -8.93 -10.71 -4.84
C ASN A 243 -8.02 -9.62 -4.22
N ARG A 244 -8.40 -9.02 -3.09
CA ARG A 244 -7.55 -8.04 -2.40
C ARG A 244 -6.20 -8.61 -1.95
N LEU A 245 -6.18 -9.85 -1.47
CA LEU A 245 -4.93 -10.54 -1.11
C LEU A 245 -4.05 -10.78 -2.35
N HIS A 246 -4.62 -11.28 -3.44
CA HIS A 246 -3.94 -11.48 -4.72
C HIS A 246 -3.34 -10.17 -5.26
N LEU A 247 -4.11 -9.09 -5.25
CA LEU A 247 -3.67 -7.75 -5.65
C LEU A 247 -2.48 -7.26 -4.81
N ARG A 248 -2.57 -7.46 -3.50
CA ARG A 248 -1.51 -7.06 -2.56
C ARG A 248 -0.25 -7.91 -2.77
N ALA A 249 -0.40 -9.21 -2.90
CA ALA A 249 0.69 -10.15 -3.16
C ALA A 249 1.39 -9.83 -4.50
N ALA A 250 0.63 -9.63 -5.58
CA ALA A 250 1.16 -9.24 -6.88
C ALA A 250 2.03 -7.97 -6.79
N SER A 251 1.54 -6.95 -6.07
CA SER A 251 2.27 -5.71 -5.84
C SER A 251 3.56 -5.92 -5.04
N VAL A 252 3.52 -6.69 -3.95
CA VAL A 252 4.69 -6.94 -3.09
C VAL A 252 5.74 -7.78 -3.83
N TRP A 253 5.33 -8.86 -4.49
CA TRP A 253 6.24 -9.74 -5.23
C TRP A 253 6.88 -9.04 -6.43
N SER A 254 6.19 -8.11 -7.09
CA SER A 254 6.80 -7.28 -8.15
C SER A 254 7.93 -6.37 -7.64
N ALA A 255 7.81 -5.87 -6.39
CA ALA A 255 8.84 -5.07 -5.74
C ALA A 255 10.04 -5.93 -5.32
N ILE A 256 9.78 -7.13 -4.78
CA ILE A 256 10.82 -8.11 -4.45
C ILE A 256 11.58 -8.52 -5.71
N ALA A 257 10.89 -8.78 -6.82
CA ALA A 257 11.52 -9.14 -8.09
C ALA A 257 12.50 -8.06 -8.57
N PHE A 258 12.07 -6.79 -8.55
CA PHE A 258 12.91 -5.65 -8.91
C PHE A 258 14.16 -5.55 -8.02
N GLU A 259 13.98 -5.63 -6.71
CA GLU A 259 15.08 -5.49 -5.75
C GLU A 259 16.08 -6.65 -5.84
N ARG A 260 15.59 -7.89 -6.00
CA ARG A 260 16.46 -9.06 -6.24
C ARG A 260 17.27 -8.89 -7.53
N THR A 261 16.66 -8.39 -8.61
CA THR A 261 17.41 -8.11 -9.84
C THR A 261 18.50 -7.06 -9.62
N ARG A 262 18.21 -5.96 -8.91
CA ARG A 262 19.21 -4.92 -8.58
C ARG A 262 20.40 -5.46 -7.79
N ARG A 263 20.15 -6.45 -6.92
CA ARG A 263 21.16 -7.11 -6.09
C ARG A 263 21.84 -8.29 -6.79
N HIS A 264 21.53 -8.55 -8.05
CA HIS A 264 22.00 -9.73 -8.80
C HIS A 264 21.64 -11.07 -8.13
N GLU A 265 20.49 -11.12 -7.46
CA GLU A 265 19.92 -12.31 -6.83
C GLU A 265 18.86 -12.97 -7.74
N PRO A 266 18.52 -14.26 -7.53
CA PRO A 266 17.47 -14.94 -8.28
C PRO A 266 16.09 -14.27 -8.15
N ALA A 267 15.67 -13.57 -9.22
CA ALA A 267 14.42 -12.81 -9.26
C ALA A 267 13.26 -13.52 -9.99
N GLN A 268 13.56 -14.56 -10.77
CA GLN A 268 12.58 -15.21 -11.66
C GLN A 268 11.36 -15.73 -10.91
N GLN A 269 11.57 -16.47 -9.82
CA GLN A 269 10.47 -17.00 -9.01
C GLN A 269 9.59 -15.88 -8.41
N ALA A 270 10.20 -14.79 -7.94
CA ALA A 270 9.46 -13.66 -7.38
C ALA A 270 8.61 -12.96 -8.46
N ALA A 271 9.16 -12.80 -9.66
CA ALA A 271 8.46 -12.19 -10.78
C ALA A 271 7.32 -13.08 -11.32
N SER A 272 7.56 -14.39 -11.47
CA SER A 272 6.51 -15.37 -11.82
C SER A 272 5.40 -15.35 -10.78
N ARG A 273 5.73 -15.36 -9.49
CA ARG A 273 4.74 -15.24 -8.42
C ARG A 273 3.91 -13.97 -8.54
N ALA A 274 4.52 -12.83 -8.84
CA ALA A 274 3.79 -11.57 -9.04
C ALA A 274 2.79 -11.64 -10.21
N ILE A 275 3.16 -12.29 -11.30
CA ILE A 275 2.30 -12.52 -12.48
C ILE A 275 1.17 -13.48 -12.14
N ASP A 276 1.47 -14.60 -11.48
CA ASP A 276 0.48 -15.62 -11.10
C ASP A 276 -0.56 -15.04 -10.13
N GLU A 277 -0.15 -14.24 -9.15
CA GLU A 277 -1.05 -13.56 -8.21
C GLU A 277 -1.95 -12.56 -8.93
N LEU A 278 -1.44 -11.79 -9.90
CA LEU A 278 -2.28 -10.90 -10.70
C LEU A 278 -3.30 -11.69 -11.55
N ALA A 279 -2.86 -12.79 -12.15
CA ALA A 279 -3.71 -13.66 -12.97
C ALA A 279 -4.78 -14.41 -12.15
N ALA A 280 -4.54 -14.63 -10.86
CA ALA A 280 -5.49 -15.25 -9.94
C ALA A 280 -6.66 -14.34 -9.53
N VAL A 281 -6.61 -13.04 -9.86
CA VAL A 281 -7.70 -12.09 -9.57
C VAL A 281 -8.91 -12.41 -10.45
N ASP A 282 -10.04 -12.74 -9.80
CA ASP A 282 -11.33 -12.92 -10.46
C ASP A 282 -11.94 -11.55 -10.80
N THR A 283 -11.74 -11.07 -12.03
CA THR A 283 -12.20 -9.74 -12.48
C THR A 283 -13.73 -9.61 -12.47
N HIS A 284 -14.48 -10.71 -12.56
CA HIS A 284 -15.95 -10.70 -12.44
C HIS A 284 -16.42 -10.48 -11.00
N ALA A 285 -15.57 -10.80 -10.02
CA ALA A 285 -15.80 -10.56 -8.59
C ALA A 285 -15.04 -9.33 -8.06
N LEU A 286 -14.53 -8.46 -8.95
CA LEU A 286 -13.83 -7.25 -8.57
C LEU A 286 -14.83 -6.16 -8.15
N VAL A 287 -14.75 -5.75 -6.88
CA VAL A 287 -15.56 -4.65 -6.36
C VAL A 287 -15.12 -3.35 -7.01
N GLU A 288 -16.05 -2.43 -7.28
CA GLU A 288 -15.75 -1.14 -7.92
C GLU A 288 -14.66 -0.35 -7.18
N SER A 289 -14.67 -0.36 -5.85
CA SER A 289 -13.64 0.27 -5.00
C SER A 289 -12.23 -0.27 -5.24
N ASP A 290 -12.11 -1.53 -5.68
CA ASP A 290 -10.85 -2.24 -5.80
C ASP A 290 -10.23 -2.09 -7.21
N ARG A 291 -10.93 -1.41 -8.13
CA ARG A 291 -10.45 -1.18 -9.50
C ARG A 291 -9.18 -0.35 -9.55
N GLY A 292 -9.04 0.61 -8.64
CA GLY A 292 -7.81 1.39 -8.49
C GLY A 292 -6.63 0.51 -8.11
N ASP A 293 -6.82 -0.36 -7.11
CA ASP A 293 -5.79 -1.30 -6.64
C ASP A 293 -5.43 -2.34 -7.70
N TYR A 294 -6.40 -2.80 -8.51
CA TYR A 294 -6.14 -3.68 -9.64
C TYR A 294 -5.23 -3.03 -10.69
N ASN A 295 -5.52 -1.79 -11.09
CA ASN A 295 -4.67 -1.06 -12.02
C ASN A 295 -3.28 -0.77 -11.43
N ASP A 296 -3.22 -0.40 -10.15
CA ASP A 296 -1.95 -0.17 -9.45
C ASP A 296 -1.08 -1.45 -9.43
N ALA A 297 -1.68 -2.60 -9.08
CA ALA A 297 -1.00 -3.89 -9.07
C ALA A 297 -0.54 -4.30 -10.48
N ALA A 298 -1.41 -4.18 -11.48
CA ALA A 298 -1.10 -4.50 -12.87
C ALA A 298 0.09 -3.67 -13.40
N MET A 299 0.16 -2.38 -13.08
CA MET A 299 1.29 -1.53 -13.48
C MET A 299 2.59 -1.90 -12.79
N ARG A 300 2.56 -2.27 -11.49
CA ARG A 300 3.77 -2.71 -10.76
C ARG A 300 4.29 -4.04 -11.30
N VAL A 301 3.41 -4.99 -11.53
CA VAL A 301 3.74 -6.28 -12.18
C VAL A 301 4.29 -6.03 -13.58
N GLY A 302 3.61 -5.19 -14.38
CA GLY A 302 4.02 -4.83 -15.72
C GLY A 302 5.41 -4.19 -15.77
N ALA A 303 5.76 -3.33 -14.81
CA ALA A 303 7.10 -2.75 -14.70
C ALA A 303 8.18 -3.83 -14.49
N SER A 304 7.98 -4.79 -13.58
CA SER A 304 9.00 -5.77 -13.21
C SER A 304 8.93 -7.12 -13.94
N ARG A 305 7.93 -7.36 -14.81
CA ARG A 305 7.68 -8.70 -15.40
C ARG A 305 8.87 -9.32 -16.15
N TRP A 306 9.78 -8.51 -16.70
CA TRP A 306 10.95 -9.03 -17.42
C TRP A 306 11.90 -9.83 -16.51
N ALA A 307 11.79 -9.68 -15.19
CA ALA A 307 12.49 -10.53 -14.23
C ALA A 307 12.05 -12.01 -14.30
N ALA A 308 10.84 -12.31 -14.78
CA ALA A 308 10.35 -13.68 -14.93
C ALA A 308 10.96 -14.38 -16.16
N GLU A 309 11.63 -13.62 -17.02
CA GLU A 309 12.11 -14.09 -18.30
C GLU A 309 13.49 -14.70 -18.19
N PRO A 310 13.74 -15.85 -18.84
CA PRO A 310 15.08 -16.39 -18.88
C PRO A 310 16.00 -15.41 -19.62
N LEU A 311 17.25 -15.35 -19.17
CA LEU A 311 18.28 -14.61 -19.89
C LEU A 311 18.47 -15.25 -21.28
N LEU A 312 18.21 -14.46 -22.32
CA LEU A 312 18.42 -14.89 -23.69
C LEU A 312 19.89 -14.69 -24.06
N LYS A 313 20.48 -15.70 -24.72
CA LYS A 313 21.80 -15.52 -25.35
C LYS A 313 21.66 -14.54 -26.52
N PRO A 314 22.47 -13.47 -26.57
CA PRO A 314 22.42 -12.55 -27.69
C PRO A 314 22.70 -13.27 -29.02
N GLY A 315 21.89 -12.99 -30.03
CA GLY A 315 22.12 -13.48 -31.39
C GLY A 315 23.26 -12.70 -32.06
N ALA A 316 23.74 -13.19 -33.21
CA ALA A 316 24.81 -12.52 -33.96
C ALA A 316 24.38 -11.16 -34.56
N GLY A 317 23.08 -10.85 -34.65
CA GLY A 317 22.56 -9.59 -35.19
C GLY A 317 22.76 -8.39 -34.27
N LEU A 318 21.98 -7.32 -34.45
CA LEU A 318 21.99 -6.18 -33.53
C LEU A 318 21.49 -6.63 -32.15
N HIS A 319 22.27 -6.38 -31.10
CA HIS A 319 21.96 -6.82 -29.74
C HIS A 319 22.61 -5.91 -28.69
N VAL A 320 22.24 -6.11 -27.42
CA VAL A 320 22.86 -5.43 -26.29
C VAL A 320 23.52 -6.41 -25.33
N VAL A 321 24.61 -5.98 -24.73
CA VAL A 321 25.23 -6.62 -23.57
C VAL A 321 25.41 -5.60 -22.46
N THR A 322 25.49 -6.08 -21.23
CA THR A 322 25.69 -5.24 -20.04
C THR A 322 27.01 -5.53 -19.37
N ALA A 323 27.72 -4.49 -18.95
CA ALA A 323 28.92 -4.57 -18.13
C ALA A 323 28.76 -3.69 -16.89
N ALA A 324 29.50 -4.02 -15.83
CA ALA A 324 29.58 -3.16 -14.64
C ALA A 324 30.26 -1.82 -15.01
N GLY A 325 29.69 -0.72 -14.54
CA GLY A 325 30.27 0.62 -14.64
C GLY A 325 30.86 1.07 -13.30
N ARG A 326 30.55 2.31 -12.89
CA ARG A 326 30.75 2.76 -11.51
C ARG A 326 29.93 1.92 -10.52
N PRO A 327 30.20 1.97 -9.20
CA PRO A 327 29.37 1.29 -8.20
C PRO A 327 27.87 1.60 -8.38
N GLY A 328 27.06 0.54 -8.51
CA GLY A 328 25.61 0.64 -8.76
C GLY A 328 25.21 0.99 -10.20
N GLN A 329 26.16 1.19 -11.11
CA GLN A 329 25.92 1.56 -12.50
C GLN A 329 26.05 0.34 -13.42
N THR A 330 25.11 0.19 -14.35
CA THR A 330 25.15 -0.78 -15.44
C THR A 330 25.40 -0.06 -16.75
N CYS A 331 26.45 -0.44 -17.47
CA CYS A 331 26.77 0.05 -18.80
C CYS A 331 26.20 -0.86 -19.87
N ILE A 332 25.35 -0.31 -20.74
CA ILE A 332 24.73 -0.97 -21.88
C ILE A 332 25.61 -0.69 -23.10
N LYS A 333 26.00 -1.75 -23.79
CA LYS A 333 26.75 -1.68 -25.05
C LYS A 333 25.90 -2.25 -26.18
N LEU A 334 25.72 -1.47 -27.24
CA LEU A 334 25.05 -1.90 -28.47
C LEU A 334 26.08 -2.52 -29.42
N LEU A 335 25.83 -3.74 -29.85
CA LEU A 335 26.74 -4.56 -30.67
C LEU A 335 26.03 -5.09 -31.92
N ASP A 336 26.81 -5.51 -32.90
CA ASP A 336 26.33 -6.21 -34.10
C ASP A 336 27.36 -7.28 -34.54
N ARG A 337 27.25 -7.79 -35.78
CA ARG A 337 28.20 -8.78 -36.32
C ARG A 337 29.64 -8.28 -36.45
N ARG A 338 29.85 -6.96 -36.52
CA ARG A 338 31.13 -6.31 -36.83
C ARG A 338 31.77 -5.64 -35.62
N HIS A 339 30.98 -5.36 -34.58
CA HIS A 339 31.37 -4.62 -33.40
C HIS A 339 31.26 -5.50 -32.16
N ASP A 340 32.33 -5.54 -31.37
CA ASP A 340 32.41 -6.30 -30.12
C ASP A 340 32.37 -5.38 -28.89
N GLU A 341 32.51 -5.96 -27.70
CA GLU A 341 32.50 -5.22 -26.45
C GLU A 341 33.61 -4.18 -26.28
N LYS A 342 34.69 -4.27 -27.06
CA LYS A 342 35.82 -3.33 -27.02
C LYS A 342 35.55 -2.13 -27.91
N THR A 343 34.86 -2.35 -29.04
CA THR A 343 34.48 -1.30 -29.98
C THR A 343 32.97 -1.32 -30.25
N PRO A 344 32.13 -1.01 -29.25
CA PRO A 344 30.68 -1.05 -29.41
C PRO A 344 30.19 0.04 -30.36
N LEU A 345 29.05 -0.19 -31.02
CA LEU A 345 28.37 0.81 -31.85
C LEU A 345 27.98 2.05 -31.04
N LEU A 346 27.56 1.82 -29.79
CA LEU A 346 27.21 2.85 -28.83
C LEU A 346 27.30 2.28 -27.40
N GLN A 347 27.64 3.13 -26.44
CA GLN A 347 27.63 2.78 -25.02
C GLN A 347 26.90 3.84 -24.19
N ARG A 348 26.03 3.43 -23.28
CA ARG A 348 25.38 4.30 -22.29
C ARG A 348 25.25 3.58 -20.97
N CYS A 349 25.58 4.28 -19.88
CA CYS A 349 25.48 3.71 -18.54
C CYS A 349 24.30 4.33 -17.76
N THR A 350 23.68 3.53 -16.89
CA THR A 350 22.49 3.89 -16.10
C THR A 350 22.57 3.30 -14.70
N TYR A 351 21.86 3.90 -13.75
CA TYR A 351 21.64 3.33 -12.41
C TYR A 351 20.33 2.53 -12.31
N GLY A 352 19.55 2.48 -13.40
CA GLY A 352 18.36 1.66 -13.49
C GLY A 352 18.66 0.20 -13.80
N THR A 353 17.68 -0.65 -13.52
CA THR A 353 17.72 -2.08 -13.85
C THR A 353 17.53 -2.25 -15.36
N VAL A 354 18.48 -2.90 -16.03
CA VAL A 354 18.44 -3.16 -17.48
C VAL A 354 17.87 -4.53 -17.75
N TRP A 355 16.72 -4.61 -18.42
CA TRP A 355 16.06 -5.87 -18.75
C TRP A 355 16.52 -6.39 -20.12
N THR A 356 17.68 -7.04 -20.20
CA THR A 356 18.25 -7.48 -21.50
C THR A 356 17.36 -8.46 -22.27
N SER A 357 16.54 -9.26 -21.59
CA SER A 357 15.53 -10.15 -22.20
C SER A 357 14.45 -9.40 -22.99
N SER A 358 14.29 -8.09 -22.74
CA SER A 358 13.38 -7.21 -23.47
C SER A 358 13.92 -6.69 -24.80
N ALA A 359 15.21 -6.89 -25.09
CA ALA A 359 15.86 -6.34 -26.27
C ALA A 359 15.19 -6.87 -27.56
N ARG A 360 14.73 -5.97 -28.43
CA ARG A 360 14.15 -6.30 -29.74
C ARG A 360 14.80 -5.45 -30.81
N ALA A 361 15.52 -6.06 -31.74
CA ALA A 361 16.08 -5.37 -32.89
C ALA A 361 15.04 -5.26 -34.03
N SER A 362 15.11 -4.19 -34.83
CA SER A 362 14.37 -4.09 -36.09
C SER A 362 14.92 -5.09 -37.11
N ALA A 363 14.08 -5.49 -38.07
CA ALA A 363 14.48 -6.47 -39.09
C ALA A 363 15.70 -6.02 -39.92
N HIS A 364 15.84 -4.71 -40.12
CA HIS A 364 16.94 -4.11 -40.87
C HIS A 364 18.19 -3.81 -40.02
N GLY A 365 18.14 -4.02 -38.69
CA GLY A 365 19.26 -3.76 -37.79
C GLY A 365 19.59 -2.28 -37.59
N THR A 366 18.61 -1.41 -37.82
CA THR A 366 18.70 0.06 -37.74
C THR A 366 18.16 0.63 -36.44
N ALA A 367 17.41 -0.18 -35.67
CA ALA A 367 16.88 0.19 -34.38
C ALA A 367 16.83 -1.00 -33.41
N LEU A 368 16.87 -0.72 -32.10
CA LEU A 368 16.67 -1.68 -31.02
C LEU A 368 15.90 -1.04 -29.87
N ALA A 369 14.84 -1.71 -29.43
CA ALA A 369 14.07 -1.35 -28.26
C ALA A 369 14.56 -2.12 -27.02
N LEU A 370 14.65 -1.45 -25.87
CA LEU A 370 15.12 -2.03 -24.61
C LEU A 370 14.36 -1.43 -23.42
N ALA A 371 13.89 -2.27 -22.51
CA ALA A 371 13.23 -1.82 -21.29
C ALA A 371 14.26 -1.56 -20.17
N VAL A 372 14.19 -0.38 -19.56
CA VAL A 372 15.06 0.04 -18.45
C VAL A 372 14.20 0.58 -17.31
N GLN A 373 14.39 0.04 -16.11
CA GLN A 373 13.56 0.35 -14.95
C GLN A 373 14.37 1.11 -13.89
N PRO A 374 14.31 2.46 -13.86
CA PRO A 374 15.04 3.24 -12.85
C PRO A 374 14.48 3.06 -11.43
N MET A 375 13.17 2.82 -11.28
CA MET A 375 12.50 2.71 -9.98
C MET A 375 11.55 1.51 -9.94
N THR A 376 11.24 1.03 -8.73
CA THR A 376 10.43 -0.18 -8.50
C THR A 376 9.09 -0.21 -9.25
N SER A 377 8.45 0.94 -9.45
CA SER A 377 7.16 1.07 -10.13
C SER A 377 7.21 1.92 -11.40
N TRP A 378 8.41 2.19 -11.93
CA TRP A 378 8.58 3.05 -13.10
C TRP A 378 9.53 2.41 -14.11
N ARG A 379 9.02 2.06 -15.31
CA ARG A 379 9.84 1.50 -16.39
C ARG A 379 9.72 2.28 -17.70
N GLU A 380 10.87 2.62 -18.23
CA GLU A 380 11.06 3.37 -19.47
C GLU A 380 11.35 2.43 -20.64
N LEU A 381 11.08 2.93 -21.84
CA LEU A 381 11.48 2.29 -23.10
C LEU A 381 12.63 3.10 -23.70
N TRP A 382 13.79 2.47 -23.83
CA TRP A 382 14.96 3.05 -24.48
C TRP A 382 15.00 2.58 -25.93
N LEU A 383 15.06 3.53 -26.86
CA LEU A 383 15.18 3.30 -28.29
C LEU A 383 16.59 3.65 -28.75
N PHE A 384 17.34 2.64 -29.17
CA PHE A 384 18.59 2.79 -29.90
C PHE A 384 18.23 2.86 -31.37
N HIS A 385 18.62 3.90 -32.10
CA HIS A 385 18.35 3.96 -33.54
C HIS A 385 19.36 4.82 -34.28
N VAL A 386 19.39 4.66 -35.60
CA VAL A 386 20.26 5.42 -36.49
C VAL A 386 19.58 6.71 -36.93
N VAL A 387 20.17 7.86 -36.57
CA VAL A 387 19.79 9.17 -37.11
C VAL A 387 20.91 9.65 -38.03
N GLY A 388 20.60 9.71 -39.33
CA GLY A 388 21.60 9.96 -40.37
C GLY A 388 22.61 8.81 -40.46
N LYS A 389 23.82 9.01 -39.93
CA LYS A 389 24.91 8.01 -39.90
C LYS A 389 25.38 7.69 -38.48
N LYS A 390 24.66 8.13 -37.45
CA LYS A 390 25.06 7.98 -36.04
C LYS A 390 24.00 7.24 -35.26
N TRP A 391 24.44 6.38 -34.34
CA TRP A 391 23.57 5.80 -33.33
C TRP A 391 23.25 6.83 -32.25
N VAL A 392 21.98 6.91 -31.87
CA VAL A 392 21.49 7.72 -30.75
C VAL A 392 20.64 6.85 -29.83
N ILE A 393 20.44 7.31 -28.59
CA ILE A 393 19.54 6.68 -27.61
C ILE A 393 18.53 7.71 -27.16
N ASP A 394 17.27 7.43 -27.46
CA ASP A 394 16.15 8.15 -26.91
C ASP A 394 15.50 7.37 -25.77
N VAL A 395 15.02 8.09 -24.76
CA VAL A 395 14.37 7.52 -23.59
C VAL A 395 12.92 7.98 -23.59
N LEU A 396 12.01 7.02 -23.67
CA LEU A 396 10.58 7.26 -23.58
C LEU A 396 10.12 6.89 -22.17
N PRO A 397 9.82 7.87 -21.30
CA PRO A 397 9.21 7.61 -20.02
C PRO A 397 7.73 7.24 -20.21
N PRO A 398 7.09 6.51 -19.28
CA PRO A 398 5.66 6.19 -19.36
C PRO A 398 4.73 7.40 -19.21
N ALA A 399 5.15 8.45 -18.51
CA ALA A 399 4.53 9.78 -18.55
C ALA A 399 5.59 10.88 -18.42
N ASP A 400 5.25 12.10 -18.84
CA ASP A 400 6.18 13.24 -18.88
C ASP A 400 6.43 13.85 -17.49
N ASP A 401 5.44 13.75 -16.59
CA ASP A 401 5.46 14.34 -15.25
C ASP A 401 5.22 13.27 -14.15
N ASP A 402 5.74 13.51 -12.95
CA ASP A 402 5.48 12.77 -11.69
C ASP A 402 5.70 11.24 -11.76
N PRO A 403 6.98 10.77 -11.75
CA PRO A 403 7.31 9.35 -11.95
C PRO A 403 7.00 8.50 -10.71
N GLN A 404 5.73 8.24 -10.43
CA GLN A 404 5.31 7.41 -9.29
C GLN A 404 5.00 5.97 -9.69
N LEU A 405 4.26 5.80 -10.78
CA LEU A 405 3.72 4.52 -11.19
C LEU A 405 3.41 4.50 -12.69
N GLY A 406 4.10 3.65 -13.43
CA GLY A 406 3.86 3.46 -14.85
C GLY A 406 4.93 2.64 -15.55
N TYR A 407 4.59 2.11 -16.72
CA TYR A 407 5.52 1.47 -17.62
C TYR A 407 5.10 1.66 -19.07
N ILE A 408 6.11 1.70 -19.94
CA ILE A 408 5.93 1.60 -21.39
C ILE A 408 6.63 0.34 -21.90
N GLU A 409 6.03 -0.31 -22.89
CA GLU A 409 6.55 -1.50 -23.56
C GLU A 409 6.63 -1.30 -25.05
N PHE A 410 7.70 -1.84 -25.63
CA PHE A 410 7.73 -2.12 -27.06
C PHE A 410 6.73 -3.24 -27.38
N ALA A 411 5.87 -3.00 -28.37
CA ALA A 411 4.82 -3.92 -28.79
C ALA A 411 4.94 -4.37 -30.26
N GLY A 412 5.92 -3.88 -31.02
CA GLY A 412 6.16 -4.32 -32.41
C GLY A 412 6.77 -3.26 -33.31
N TRP A 413 7.36 -3.71 -34.43
CA TRP A 413 7.90 -2.85 -35.49
C TRP A 413 6.90 -2.77 -36.63
N VAL A 414 6.64 -1.57 -37.14
CA VAL A 414 5.90 -1.41 -38.40
C VAL A 414 6.89 -1.47 -39.57
N PRO A 415 6.61 -2.21 -40.65
CA PRO A 415 7.48 -2.25 -41.82
C PRO A 415 7.80 -0.85 -42.38
N GLY A 416 9.05 -0.64 -42.78
CA GLY A 416 9.54 0.63 -43.33
C GLY A 416 10.34 1.51 -42.36
N ASP A 417 10.79 0.96 -41.22
CA ASP A 417 11.77 1.57 -40.29
C ASP A 417 11.45 3.00 -39.84
N ARG A 418 10.18 3.36 -39.76
CA ARG A 418 9.75 4.69 -39.30
C ARG A 418 8.88 4.65 -38.05
N LEU A 419 8.03 3.62 -37.93
CA LEU A 419 7.03 3.56 -36.87
C LEU A 419 7.25 2.34 -35.98
N MET A 420 6.96 2.50 -34.69
CA MET A 420 6.92 1.40 -33.73
C MET A 420 5.61 1.40 -32.96
N LEU A 421 5.25 0.25 -32.43
CA LEU A 421 4.09 0.05 -31.58
C LEU A 421 4.51 0.06 -30.12
N ALA A 422 3.74 0.71 -29.26
CA ALA A 422 3.99 0.70 -27.83
C ALA A 422 2.70 0.52 -27.02
N ALA A 423 2.80 -0.17 -25.89
CA ALA A 423 1.76 -0.21 -24.87
C ALA A 423 2.21 0.62 -23.68
N ARG A 424 1.36 1.52 -23.20
CA ARG A 424 1.71 2.49 -22.16
C ARG A 424 0.64 2.52 -21.09
N GLU A 425 1.10 2.36 -19.86
CA GLU A 425 0.28 2.50 -18.68
C GLU A 425 0.96 3.41 -17.67
N ALA A 426 0.22 4.35 -17.11
CA ALA A 426 0.75 5.25 -16.09
C ALA A 426 -0.37 5.81 -15.21
N ARG A 427 -0.01 6.22 -14.00
CA ARG A 427 -0.86 7.07 -13.16
C ARG A 427 -0.44 8.53 -13.34
N VAL A 428 -1.27 9.32 -13.99
CA VAL A 428 -1.03 10.74 -14.28
C VAL A 428 -2.07 11.59 -13.56
N ASN A 429 -1.63 12.49 -12.68
CA ASN A 429 -2.53 13.35 -11.90
C ASN A 429 -3.64 12.58 -11.15
N GLY A 430 -3.29 11.41 -10.62
CA GLY A 430 -4.23 10.52 -9.93
C GLY A 430 -5.20 9.75 -10.83
N ARG A 431 -5.10 9.88 -12.15
CA ARG A 431 -5.90 9.12 -13.13
C ARG A 431 -5.07 8.04 -13.79
N PHE A 432 -5.71 6.90 -14.05
CA PHE A 432 -5.10 5.82 -14.81
C PHE A 432 -5.16 6.11 -16.29
N VAL A 433 -4.02 6.00 -16.95
CA VAL A 433 -3.89 6.05 -18.39
C VAL A 433 -3.47 4.67 -18.84
N HIS A 434 -4.22 4.08 -19.76
CA HIS A 434 -3.90 2.84 -20.44
C HIS A 434 -4.16 3.04 -21.93
N ARG A 435 -3.10 2.94 -22.75
CA ARG A 435 -3.18 3.21 -24.18
C ARG A 435 -2.19 2.38 -24.98
N PHE A 436 -2.61 2.07 -26.20
CA PHE A 436 -1.80 1.49 -27.25
C PHE A 436 -1.48 2.59 -28.26
N GLU A 437 -0.21 2.70 -28.64
CA GLU A 437 0.33 3.85 -29.39
C GLU A 437 1.08 3.38 -30.64
N ILE A 438 1.00 4.20 -31.69
CA ILE A 438 1.89 4.12 -32.86
C ILE A 438 2.81 5.34 -32.80
N LEU A 439 4.09 5.10 -32.60
CA LEU A 439 5.10 6.13 -32.37
C LEU A 439 5.97 6.32 -33.62
N ASP A 440 6.27 7.57 -33.98
CA ASP A 440 7.31 7.87 -34.98
C ASP A 440 8.69 7.77 -34.32
N MET A 441 9.59 6.96 -34.86
CA MET A 441 10.90 6.73 -34.25
C MET A 441 11.85 7.92 -34.33
N ALA A 442 11.65 8.83 -35.29
CA ALA A 442 12.52 9.99 -35.45
C ALA A 442 12.19 11.11 -34.45
N THR A 443 10.92 11.23 -34.04
CA THR A 443 10.45 12.29 -33.14
C THR A 443 9.92 11.77 -31.80
N LEU A 444 9.68 10.47 -31.69
CA LEU A 444 8.99 9.78 -30.61
C LEU A 444 7.54 10.24 -30.38
N ALA A 445 6.99 11.03 -31.30
CA ALA A 445 5.63 11.54 -31.19
C ALA A 445 4.61 10.42 -31.42
N THR A 446 3.55 10.42 -30.61
CA THR A 446 2.39 9.56 -30.82
C THR A 446 1.62 10.00 -32.06
N THR A 447 1.70 9.20 -33.12
CA THR A 447 0.98 9.45 -34.37
C THR A 447 -0.50 9.09 -34.27
N ARG A 448 -0.81 8.00 -33.56
CA ARG A 448 -2.17 7.51 -33.24
C ARG A 448 -2.15 6.75 -31.92
N GLN A 449 -3.27 6.75 -31.22
CA GLN A 449 -3.47 5.99 -29.98
C GLN A 449 -4.90 5.45 -29.87
N ALA A 450 -5.07 4.38 -29.09
CA ALA A 450 -6.38 3.83 -28.73
C ALA A 450 -6.32 3.12 -27.37
N ASP A 451 -7.50 2.84 -26.81
CA ASP A 451 -7.70 2.05 -25.60
C ASP A 451 -7.59 0.53 -25.84
N LYS A 452 -7.74 0.08 -27.11
CA LYS A 452 -7.61 -1.32 -27.52
C LYS A 452 -6.68 -1.48 -28.72
N PRO A 453 -5.88 -2.57 -28.79
CA PRO A 453 -5.00 -2.82 -29.94
C PRO A 453 -5.77 -2.98 -31.25
N SER A 454 -6.96 -3.60 -31.21
CA SER A 454 -7.79 -3.85 -32.38
C SER A 454 -8.33 -2.58 -33.04
N SER A 455 -8.38 -1.47 -32.30
CA SER A 455 -8.83 -0.16 -32.80
C SER A 455 -7.77 0.52 -33.67
N LEU A 456 -6.55 -0.03 -33.75
CA LEU A 456 -5.44 0.49 -34.54
C LEU A 456 -4.99 -0.56 -35.56
N SER A 457 -5.28 -0.36 -36.84
CA SER A 457 -5.01 -1.37 -37.89
C SER A 457 -3.55 -1.80 -37.98
N LEU A 458 -2.61 -0.86 -37.84
CA LEU A 458 -1.17 -1.18 -37.82
C LEU A 458 -0.78 -1.95 -36.56
N PHE A 459 -1.35 -1.59 -35.41
CA PHE A 459 -1.10 -2.29 -34.16
C PHE A 459 -1.60 -3.72 -34.26
N TYR A 460 -2.86 -3.92 -34.68
CA TYR A 460 -3.43 -5.24 -34.88
C TYR A 460 -2.55 -6.15 -35.77
N ARG A 461 -2.03 -5.61 -36.87
CA ARG A 461 -1.26 -6.37 -37.87
C ARG A 461 0.18 -6.70 -37.49
N TYR A 462 0.86 -5.83 -36.74
CA TYR A 462 2.32 -5.91 -36.56
C TYR A 462 2.76 -6.07 -35.09
N GLN A 463 1.87 -6.58 -34.24
CA GLN A 463 2.21 -6.94 -32.86
C GLN A 463 3.36 -7.94 -32.80
N ASP A 464 4.34 -7.66 -31.93
CA ASP A 464 5.39 -8.60 -31.56
C ASP A 464 4.77 -9.80 -30.84
N ALA A 465 5.15 -11.01 -31.27
CA ALA A 465 4.56 -12.24 -30.75
C ALA A 465 4.94 -12.50 -29.27
N ILE A 466 6.14 -12.09 -28.86
CA ILE A 466 6.59 -12.26 -27.47
C ILE A 466 5.85 -11.27 -26.58
N TRP A 467 5.72 -10.01 -27.02
CA TRP A 467 4.89 -9.03 -26.32
C TRP A 467 3.45 -9.53 -26.14
N LYS A 468 2.79 -9.95 -27.24
CA LYS A 468 1.40 -10.39 -27.21
C LYS A 468 1.16 -11.59 -26.27
N SER A 469 2.12 -12.50 -26.17
CA SER A 469 1.98 -13.71 -25.33
C SER A 469 2.31 -13.49 -23.85
N ARG A 470 2.88 -12.34 -23.46
CA ARG A 470 3.46 -12.15 -22.13
C ARG A 470 3.17 -10.80 -21.47
N THR A 471 2.60 -9.86 -22.20
CA THR A 471 2.24 -8.55 -21.64
C THR A 471 1.07 -8.68 -20.66
N VAL A 472 1.06 -7.83 -19.63
CA VAL A 472 -0.07 -7.68 -18.71
C VAL A 472 -0.98 -6.49 -19.08
N SER A 473 -0.67 -5.80 -20.18
CA SER A 473 -1.52 -4.73 -20.76
C SER A 473 -2.74 -5.28 -21.49
N LEU A 474 -2.67 -6.51 -22.01
CA LEU A 474 -3.80 -7.19 -22.63
C LEU A 474 -4.66 -7.84 -21.53
N ARG A 475 -5.36 -7.00 -20.78
CA ARG A 475 -6.32 -7.41 -19.75
C ARG A 475 -7.69 -6.83 -20.06
N ASP A 476 -8.73 -7.64 -19.84
CA ASP A 476 -10.13 -7.29 -20.09
C ASP A 476 -10.74 -6.46 -18.97
#